data_AF-A0A671K6X2-F1
#
_entry.id   AF-A0A671K6X2-F1
#
_cell.length_a   1.000
_cell.length_b   1.000
_cell.length_c   1.000
_cell.angle_alpha   90.00
_cell.angle_beta   90.00
_cell.angle_gamma   90.00
#
_symmetry.space_group_name_H-M   'P 1'
#
loop_
_entity.id
_entity.type
_entity.pdbx_description
1 polymer ?
#
loop_
_entity_poly.entity_id
_entity_poly.type
_entity_poly.pdbx_seq_one_letter_code
_entity_poly.pdbx_strand_id
1 'polypeptide(L)'
;MATSTSCTGSTLLQPISKIIDLPLDQVNFVVCQLFALVTAFWFRLYLHPSKTSPFIRHVVATLLGFYLALFCFGWYALHFLVQSGLAYGVMIFTGVEHMHKYCFVVTLGYLSFCQVTRVYVFDYGMYSADFTGPMMVITQKITSLAFEIHDGLMKREEHLKPSQKYLAVRKMPSLLEYLSYNCNFMGILAGPTCSYNDYVAFIEGRCYEPKHLESNGKENGKFKQSDPSPKRDMIQKVCTCALSLMVYLVIYTACPTERVINDTFMASNPFYIQVLYLYAFKVIQFPLFQVRHNVRQHFLGSATLKLMYDVITWFSTQMAICYTVVPFVLLAVGPSLKFYSSWYCCIHLLCVLLVLVLPVKSRRTKQQASEHNCLSSPDNNCNQKQKAT
;
A
#
# COMPACT_ATOMS: atom_id res chain seq x y z
N MET A 1 4.87 -43.22 12.43
CA MET A 1 5.74 -42.38 11.58
C MET A 1 5.10 -41.02 11.47
N ALA A 2 5.71 -40.00 12.09
CA ALA A 2 5.20 -38.64 12.05
C ALA A 2 5.35 -38.10 10.62
N THR A 3 4.24 -37.71 10.00
CA THR A 3 4.23 -36.95 8.76
C THR A 3 4.90 -35.60 9.06
N SER A 4 6.16 -35.46 8.66
CA SER A 4 6.85 -34.17 8.64
C SER A 4 6.10 -33.25 7.69
N THR A 5 5.22 -32.41 8.21
CA THR A 5 4.70 -31.27 7.48
C THR A 5 5.90 -30.39 7.12
N SER A 6 6.26 -30.38 5.84
CA SER A 6 7.39 -29.61 5.31
C SER A 6 7.10 -28.11 5.47
N CYS A 7 7.47 -27.56 6.63
CA CYS A 7 7.48 -26.12 6.88
C CYS A 7 8.45 -25.46 5.91
N THR A 8 8.03 -24.37 5.28
CA THR A 8 8.86 -23.63 4.32
C THR A 8 9.95 -22.81 5.01
N GLY A 9 9.70 -22.36 6.24
CA GLY A 9 10.61 -21.58 7.07
C GLY A 9 11.29 -22.36 8.19
N SER A 10 11.63 -21.64 9.27
CA SER A 10 12.35 -22.19 10.42
C SER A 10 11.50 -23.16 11.25
N THR A 11 12.11 -24.27 11.69
CA THR A 11 11.47 -25.25 12.58
C THR A 11 11.69 -24.98 14.07
N LEU A 12 12.40 -23.89 14.42
CA LEU A 12 12.77 -23.57 15.80
C LEU A 12 11.56 -23.35 16.73
N LEU A 13 10.45 -22.83 16.20
CA LEU A 13 9.24 -22.53 16.99
C LEU A 13 8.22 -23.68 17.02
N GLN A 14 8.59 -24.89 16.61
CA GLN A 14 7.76 -26.09 16.71
C GLN A 14 7.16 -26.33 18.11
N PRO A 15 7.89 -26.14 19.22
CA PRO A 15 7.32 -26.32 20.56
C PRO A 15 6.15 -25.36 20.82
N ILE A 16 6.28 -24.10 20.39
CA ILE A 16 5.26 -23.07 20.56
C ILE A 16 4.04 -23.38 19.69
N SER A 17 4.25 -23.77 18.45
CA SER A 17 3.18 -24.19 17.53
C SER A 17 2.33 -25.33 18.10
N LYS A 18 2.97 -26.33 18.75
CA LYS A 18 2.25 -27.43 19.40
C LYS A 18 1.46 -27.02 20.64
N ILE A 19 1.90 -25.99 21.37
CA ILE A 19 1.21 -25.49 22.58
C ILE A 19 -0.02 -24.67 22.20
N ILE A 20 0.09 -23.86 21.15
CA ILE A 20 -0.98 -22.92 20.72
C ILE A 20 -1.95 -23.58 19.73
N ASP A 21 -1.63 -24.79 19.24
CA ASP A 21 -2.39 -25.52 18.22
C ASP A 21 -2.60 -24.69 16.93
N LEU A 22 -1.53 -23.99 16.52
CA LEU A 22 -1.51 -23.19 15.29
C LEU A 22 -0.45 -23.70 14.32
N PRO A 23 -0.67 -23.58 12.99
CA PRO A 23 0.33 -23.89 11.98
C PRO A 23 1.64 -23.14 12.24
N LEU A 24 2.76 -23.86 12.16
CA LEU A 24 4.09 -23.33 12.47
C LEU A 24 4.44 -22.07 11.67
N ASP A 25 4.06 -22.04 10.40
CA ASP A 25 4.29 -20.89 9.51
C ASP A 25 3.61 -19.60 10.01
N GLN A 26 2.41 -19.71 10.58
CA GLN A 26 1.69 -18.59 11.17
C GLN A 26 2.36 -18.12 12.46
N VAL A 27 2.82 -19.06 13.29
CA VAL A 27 3.57 -18.75 14.52
C VAL A 27 4.88 -18.05 14.18
N ASN A 28 5.64 -18.54 13.20
CA ASN A 28 6.86 -17.90 12.70
C ASN A 28 6.59 -16.46 12.25
N PHE A 29 5.52 -16.24 11.47
CA PHE A 29 5.15 -14.92 10.99
C PHE A 29 4.83 -13.95 12.14
N VAL A 30 3.99 -14.36 13.09
CA VAL A 30 3.60 -13.51 14.23
C VAL A 30 4.80 -13.19 15.13
N VAL A 31 5.62 -14.19 15.45
CA VAL A 31 6.80 -14.01 16.30
C VAL A 31 7.82 -13.10 15.62
N CYS A 32 8.05 -13.24 14.32
CA CYS A 32 8.93 -12.32 13.58
C CYS A 32 8.38 -10.89 13.56
N GLN A 33 7.07 -10.69 13.47
CA GLN A 33 6.47 -9.36 13.54
C GLN A 33 6.66 -8.71 14.92
N LEU A 34 6.48 -9.48 16.02
CA LEU A 34 6.75 -9.00 17.37
C LEU A 34 8.24 -8.68 17.57
N PHE A 35 9.12 -9.53 17.05
CA PHE A 35 10.55 -9.31 17.08
C PHE A 35 10.95 -8.06 16.27
N ALA A 36 10.33 -7.82 15.11
CA ALA A 36 10.55 -6.60 14.33
C ALA A 36 10.18 -5.34 15.12
N LEU A 37 9.09 -5.36 15.89
CA LEU A 37 8.69 -4.23 16.76
C LEU A 37 9.73 -3.95 17.85
N VAL A 38 10.19 -5.00 18.56
CA VAL A 38 11.24 -4.87 19.59
C VAL A 38 12.53 -4.35 18.96
N THR A 39 12.90 -4.89 17.80
CA THR A 39 14.12 -4.49 17.10
C THR A 39 14.01 -3.07 16.54
N ALA A 40 12.82 -2.59 16.17
CA ALA A 40 12.63 -1.20 15.75
C ALA A 40 12.90 -0.21 16.90
N PHE A 41 12.51 -0.56 18.13
CA PHE A 41 12.86 0.22 19.32
C PHE A 41 14.37 0.23 19.56
N TRP A 42 15.02 -0.93 19.46
CA TRP A 42 16.48 -1.04 19.54
C TRP A 42 17.19 -0.22 18.44
N PHE A 43 16.73 -0.32 17.20
CA PHE A 43 17.27 0.40 16.05
C PHE A 43 17.20 1.92 16.26
N ARG A 44 16.11 2.42 16.86
CA ARG A 44 15.98 3.84 17.19
C ARG A 44 16.94 4.28 18.31
N LEU A 45 17.13 3.47 19.34
CA LEU A 45 17.97 3.83 20.49
C LEU A 45 19.46 3.80 20.18
N TYR A 46 19.92 2.74 19.53
CA TYR A 46 21.34 2.50 19.30
C TYR A 46 21.82 2.99 17.93
N LEU A 47 21.03 2.80 16.87
CA LEU A 47 21.32 3.27 15.51
C LEU A 47 20.64 4.62 15.23
N HIS A 48 20.77 5.53 16.18
CA HIS A 48 20.28 6.89 16.02
C HIS A 48 21.03 7.62 14.90
N PRO A 49 20.36 8.39 14.03
CA PRO A 49 21.00 9.11 12.91
C PRO A 49 22.18 10.02 13.33
N SER A 50 22.13 10.58 14.55
CA SER A 50 23.23 11.42 15.06
C SER A 50 24.48 10.65 15.49
N LYS A 51 24.40 9.32 15.67
CA LYS A 51 25.49 8.47 16.17
C LYS A 51 26.04 7.50 15.12
N THR A 52 25.27 7.21 14.08
CA THR A 52 25.58 6.15 13.11
C THR A 52 25.41 6.66 11.69
N SER A 53 26.30 6.20 10.79
CA SER A 53 26.23 6.61 9.39
C SER A 53 24.99 6.03 8.70
N PRO A 54 24.39 6.75 7.72
CA PRO A 54 23.27 6.24 6.94
C PRO A 54 23.55 4.89 6.27
N PHE A 55 24.80 4.68 5.83
CA PHE A 55 25.25 3.42 5.24
C PHE A 55 25.01 2.23 6.19
N ILE A 56 25.46 2.33 7.46
CA ILE A 56 25.27 1.26 8.45
C ILE A 56 23.78 1.03 8.71
N ARG A 57 23.00 2.10 8.81
CA ARG A 57 21.55 2.02 9.02
C ARG A 57 20.84 1.29 7.87
N HIS A 58 21.22 1.57 6.62
CA HIS A 58 20.71 0.85 5.45
C HIS A 58 21.10 -0.63 5.46
N VAL A 59 22.38 -0.94 5.71
CA VAL A 59 22.87 -2.33 5.75
C VAL A 59 22.14 -3.13 6.83
N VAL A 60 22.07 -2.61 8.06
CA VAL A 60 21.38 -3.30 9.17
C VAL A 60 19.89 -3.47 8.88
N ALA A 61 19.22 -2.44 8.35
CA ALA A 61 17.80 -2.54 8.03
C ALA A 61 17.51 -3.61 6.95
N THR A 62 18.39 -3.73 5.96
CA THR A 62 18.30 -4.71 4.86
C THR A 62 18.59 -6.13 5.35
N LEU A 63 19.72 -6.33 6.04
CA LEU A 63 20.14 -7.65 6.50
C LEU A 63 19.15 -8.24 7.50
N LEU A 64 18.67 -7.42 8.44
CA LEU A 64 17.67 -7.84 9.40
C LEU A 64 16.34 -8.19 8.72
N GLY A 65 15.91 -7.41 7.73
CA GLY A 65 14.66 -7.69 7.02
C GLY A 65 14.75 -8.96 6.19
N PHE A 66 15.87 -9.16 5.51
CA PHE A 66 16.11 -10.40 4.77
C PHE A 66 16.23 -11.62 5.70
N TYR A 67 16.87 -11.47 6.87
CA TYR A 67 16.90 -12.52 7.89
C TYR A 67 15.49 -12.91 8.35
N LEU A 68 14.62 -11.94 8.64
CA LEU A 68 13.23 -12.22 9.03
C LEU A 68 12.45 -12.90 7.91
N ALA A 69 12.66 -12.48 6.66
CA ALA A 69 12.05 -13.15 5.50
C ALA A 69 12.52 -14.60 5.37
N LEU A 70 13.83 -14.87 5.50
CA LEU A 70 14.38 -16.23 5.49
C LEU A 70 13.84 -17.08 6.65
N PHE A 71 13.68 -16.49 7.84
CA PHE A 71 13.13 -17.20 8.99
C PHE A 71 11.67 -17.62 8.75
N CYS A 72 10.85 -16.73 8.17
CA CYS A 72 9.43 -17.01 7.92
C CYS A 72 9.20 -17.92 6.71
N PHE A 73 9.92 -17.70 5.60
CA PHE A 73 9.62 -18.31 4.29
C PHE A 73 10.74 -19.19 3.73
N GLY A 74 11.87 -19.31 4.44
CA GLY A 74 13.03 -20.08 3.99
C GLY A 74 13.55 -19.63 2.62
N TRP A 75 13.88 -20.59 1.76
CA TRP A 75 14.44 -20.33 0.43
C TRP A 75 13.52 -19.50 -0.47
N TYR A 76 12.19 -19.50 -0.24
CA TYR A 76 11.27 -18.67 -1.00
C TYR A 76 11.51 -17.17 -0.80
N ALA A 77 12.15 -16.75 0.29
CA ALA A 77 12.57 -15.36 0.49
C ALA A 77 13.55 -14.88 -0.60
N LEU A 78 14.25 -15.78 -1.30
CA LEU A 78 15.09 -15.42 -2.44
C LEU A 78 14.28 -14.80 -3.59
N HIS A 79 13.00 -15.17 -3.75
CA HIS A 79 12.14 -14.53 -4.76
C HIS A 79 12.01 -13.02 -4.52
N PHE A 80 12.17 -12.54 -3.28
CA PHE A 80 12.10 -11.11 -2.95
C PHE A 80 13.31 -10.36 -3.53
N LEU A 81 14.49 -10.99 -3.44
CA LEU A 81 15.73 -10.46 -4.02
C LEU A 81 15.72 -10.57 -5.54
N VAL A 82 15.24 -11.68 -6.11
CA VAL A 82 15.13 -11.84 -7.57
C VAL A 82 14.20 -10.79 -8.15
N GLN A 83 13.01 -10.60 -7.57
CA GLN A 83 12.06 -9.59 -8.04
C GLN A 83 12.64 -8.17 -7.95
N SER A 84 13.26 -7.84 -6.83
CA SER A 84 13.91 -6.53 -6.62
C SER A 84 15.09 -6.34 -7.59
N GLY A 85 15.91 -7.37 -7.80
CA GLY A 85 17.06 -7.34 -8.70
C GLY A 85 16.65 -7.17 -10.17
N LEU A 86 15.66 -7.93 -10.64
CA LEU A 86 15.13 -7.79 -11.99
C LEU A 86 14.62 -6.38 -12.26
N ALA A 87 13.86 -5.82 -11.32
CA ALA A 87 13.33 -4.48 -11.48
C ALA A 87 14.39 -3.38 -11.39
N TYR A 88 15.39 -3.52 -10.50
CA TYR A 88 16.52 -2.60 -10.46
C TYR A 88 17.35 -2.65 -11.75
N GLY A 89 17.55 -3.85 -12.32
CA GLY A 89 18.15 -4.01 -13.65
C GLY A 89 17.40 -3.21 -14.71
N VAL A 90 16.06 -3.32 -14.75
CA VAL A 90 15.23 -2.51 -15.66
C VAL A 90 15.41 -1.01 -15.40
N MET A 91 15.48 -0.56 -14.15
CA MET A 91 15.70 0.85 -13.79
C MET A 91 17.04 1.40 -14.28
N ILE A 92 18.10 0.58 -14.28
CA ILE A 92 19.44 0.99 -14.72
C ILE A 92 19.59 0.94 -16.24
N PHE A 93 19.08 -0.11 -16.90
CA PHE A 93 19.28 -0.30 -18.34
C PHE A 93 18.27 0.44 -19.22
N THR A 94 17.09 0.79 -18.68
CA THR A 94 16.04 1.45 -19.45
C THR A 94 16.13 2.96 -19.30
N GLY A 95 15.98 3.70 -20.40
CA GLY A 95 15.82 5.15 -20.35
C GLY A 95 14.65 5.57 -19.45
N VAL A 96 14.81 6.68 -18.73
CA VAL A 96 13.86 7.20 -17.73
C VAL A 96 12.43 7.31 -18.29
N GLU A 97 12.28 7.66 -19.58
CA GLU A 97 10.99 7.83 -20.26
C GLU A 97 10.07 6.60 -20.17
N HIS A 98 10.63 5.39 -20.31
CA HIS A 98 9.84 4.16 -20.39
C HIS A 98 10.00 3.26 -19.15
N MET A 99 10.96 3.58 -18.28
CA MET A 99 11.33 2.78 -17.11
C MET A 99 10.13 2.33 -16.25
N HIS A 100 9.21 3.24 -15.93
CA HIS A 100 8.05 2.94 -15.09
C HIS A 100 7.12 1.88 -15.70
N LYS A 101 6.95 1.86 -17.04
CA LYS A 101 6.14 0.88 -17.74
C LYS A 101 6.78 -0.51 -17.71
N TYR A 102 8.08 -0.58 -18.03
CA TYR A 102 8.81 -1.84 -18.01
C TYR A 102 8.95 -2.39 -16.59
N CYS A 103 9.23 -1.54 -15.60
CA CYS A 103 9.27 -1.97 -14.19
C CYS A 103 7.92 -2.55 -13.76
N PHE A 104 6.81 -1.90 -14.11
CA PHE A 104 5.48 -2.40 -13.81
C PHE A 104 5.22 -3.77 -14.45
N VAL A 105 5.50 -3.92 -15.76
CA VAL A 105 5.28 -5.18 -16.49
C VAL A 105 6.15 -6.30 -15.91
N VAL A 106 7.43 -6.05 -15.65
CA VAL A 106 8.36 -7.08 -15.13
C VAL A 106 8.00 -7.49 -13.70
N THR A 107 7.72 -6.54 -12.80
CA THR A 107 7.40 -6.85 -11.41
C THR A 107 6.03 -7.53 -11.28
N LEU A 108 5.01 -7.03 -11.98
CA LEU A 108 3.69 -7.65 -11.98
C LEU A 108 3.70 -9.01 -12.68
N GLY A 109 4.45 -9.16 -13.77
CA GLY A 109 4.62 -10.42 -14.48
C GLY A 109 5.28 -11.48 -13.60
N TYR A 110 6.36 -11.12 -12.90
CA TYR A 110 7.05 -12.04 -11.99
C TYR A 110 6.18 -12.42 -10.77
N LEU A 111 5.47 -11.45 -10.18
CA LEU A 111 4.49 -11.72 -9.12
C LEU A 111 3.39 -12.67 -9.63
N SER A 112 2.86 -12.43 -10.82
CA SER A 112 1.81 -13.26 -11.42
C SER A 112 2.31 -14.69 -11.66
N PHE A 113 3.54 -14.84 -12.15
CA PHE A 113 4.18 -16.15 -12.29
C PHE A 113 4.30 -16.88 -10.94
N CYS A 114 4.72 -16.18 -9.88
CA CYS A 114 4.82 -16.78 -8.54
C CYS A 114 3.44 -17.15 -7.96
N GLN A 115 2.42 -16.32 -8.18
CA GLN A 115 1.04 -16.60 -7.77
C GLN A 115 0.46 -17.80 -8.53
N VAL A 116 0.66 -17.87 -9.84
CA VAL A 116 0.25 -19.00 -10.69
C VAL A 116 0.96 -20.27 -10.24
N THR A 117 2.29 -20.22 -10.10
CA THR A 117 3.09 -21.34 -9.58
C THR A 117 2.56 -21.77 -8.22
N ARG A 118 2.24 -20.82 -7.34
CA ARG A 118 1.69 -21.15 -6.03
C ARG A 118 0.37 -21.92 -6.15
N VAL A 119 -0.55 -21.46 -7.01
CA VAL A 119 -1.85 -22.11 -7.22
C VAL A 119 -1.68 -23.52 -7.79
N TYR A 120 -0.82 -23.72 -8.78
CA TYR A 120 -0.68 -25.00 -9.47
C TYR A 120 0.27 -26.00 -8.79
N VAL A 121 1.26 -25.52 -8.02
CA VAL A 121 2.25 -26.38 -7.36
C VAL A 121 1.84 -26.74 -5.93
N PHE A 122 1.11 -25.86 -5.22
CA PHE A 122 0.67 -26.11 -3.84
C PHE A 122 -0.81 -26.51 -3.75
N ASP A 123 -1.30 -27.30 -4.71
CA ASP A 123 -2.72 -27.67 -4.86
C ASP A 123 -3.40 -28.08 -3.52
N TYR A 124 -4.51 -27.39 -3.22
CA TYR A 124 -5.60 -27.71 -2.29
C TYR A 124 -5.33 -28.41 -0.93
N GLY A 125 -4.52 -27.84 -0.04
CA GLY A 125 -4.68 -28.22 1.38
C GLY A 125 -3.62 -27.80 2.39
N MET A 126 -2.48 -27.29 1.95
CA MET A 126 -1.42 -26.87 2.87
C MET A 126 -1.57 -25.39 3.21
N TYR A 127 -1.98 -25.09 4.44
CA TYR A 127 -1.98 -23.75 5.03
C TYR A 127 -0.55 -23.26 5.29
N SER A 128 0.29 -23.20 4.25
CA SER A 128 1.64 -22.63 4.36
C SER A 128 1.57 -21.11 4.32
N ALA A 129 2.46 -20.42 5.05
CA ALA A 129 2.51 -18.96 5.01
C ALA A 129 2.74 -18.46 3.57
N ASP A 130 1.90 -17.52 3.16
CA ASP A 130 1.90 -16.98 1.82
C ASP A 130 3.12 -16.05 1.59
N PHE A 131 4.19 -16.59 1.00
CA PHE A 131 5.38 -15.82 0.64
C PHE A 131 5.10 -14.77 -0.45
N THR A 132 4.01 -14.92 -1.23
CA THR A 132 3.64 -13.92 -2.23
C THR A 132 3.03 -12.67 -1.60
N GLY A 133 2.61 -12.73 -0.33
CA GLY A 133 2.16 -11.60 0.47
C GLY A 133 3.16 -10.44 0.50
N PRO A 134 4.36 -10.65 1.07
CA PRO A 134 5.47 -9.69 0.99
C PRO A 134 5.83 -9.26 -0.44
N MET A 135 5.77 -10.17 -1.41
CA MET A 135 6.05 -9.83 -2.81
C MET A 135 5.05 -8.84 -3.39
N MET A 136 3.78 -8.89 -2.97
CA MET A 136 2.78 -7.88 -3.36
C MET A 136 3.18 -6.48 -2.87
N VAL A 137 3.63 -6.38 -1.61
CA VAL A 137 4.09 -5.11 -1.02
C VAL A 137 5.36 -4.61 -1.72
N ILE A 138 6.31 -5.49 -2.01
CA ILE A 138 7.53 -5.15 -2.77
C ILE A 138 7.16 -4.66 -4.18
N THR A 139 6.24 -5.34 -4.87
CA THR A 139 5.74 -4.93 -6.20
C THR A 139 5.19 -3.50 -6.17
N GLN A 140 4.37 -3.18 -5.17
CA GLN A 140 3.81 -1.84 -4.98
C GLN A 140 4.90 -0.81 -4.73
N LYS A 141 5.88 -1.10 -3.86
CA LYS A 141 7.01 -0.21 -3.55
C LYS A 141 7.87 0.09 -4.78
N ILE A 142 8.24 -0.94 -5.54
CA ILE A 142 9.04 -0.81 -6.75
C ILE A 142 8.29 -0.01 -7.82
N THR A 143 7.01 -0.33 -8.05
CA THR A 143 6.19 0.35 -9.06
C THR A 143 6.01 1.83 -8.70
N SER A 144 5.64 2.13 -7.45
CA SER A 144 5.49 3.50 -6.97
C SER A 144 6.79 4.28 -7.14
N LEU A 145 7.92 3.71 -6.71
CA LEU A 145 9.24 4.32 -6.89
C LEU A 145 9.56 4.59 -8.37
N ALA A 146 9.24 3.66 -9.26
CA ALA A 146 9.50 3.85 -10.69
C ALA A 146 8.70 5.03 -11.28
N PHE A 147 7.43 5.20 -10.87
CA PHE A 147 6.62 6.36 -11.24
C PHE A 147 7.10 7.65 -10.59
N GLU A 148 7.52 7.60 -9.32
CA GLU A 148 8.07 8.74 -8.59
C GLU A 148 9.38 9.25 -9.22
N ILE A 149 10.25 8.35 -9.69
CA ILE A 149 11.48 8.70 -10.42
C ILE A 149 11.14 9.26 -11.79
N HIS A 150 10.21 8.64 -12.53
CA HIS A 150 9.79 9.16 -13.83
C HIS A 150 9.22 10.58 -13.71
N ASP A 151 8.33 10.82 -12.74
CA ASP A 151 7.76 12.14 -12.48
C ASP A 151 8.83 13.13 -12.00
N GLY A 152 9.82 12.68 -11.23
CA GLY A 152 10.92 13.51 -10.75
C GLY A 152 12.01 13.84 -11.77
N LEU A 153 12.22 13.02 -12.80
CA LEU A 153 13.29 13.23 -13.78
C LEU A 153 12.79 13.72 -15.14
N MET A 154 11.56 13.38 -15.56
CA MET A 154 11.04 13.76 -16.88
C MET A 154 10.09 14.97 -16.86
N LYS A 155 9.37 15.20 -15.76
CA LYS A 155 8.38 16.29 -15.71
C LYS A 155 8.97 17.53 -15.05
N ARG A 156 8.78 18.69 -15.71
CA ARG A 156 9.03 20.00 -15.11
C ARG A 156 8.13 20.19 -13.90
N GLU A 157 8.64 20.89 -12.88
CA GLU A 157 7.92 21.12 -11.63
C GLU A 157 6.58 21.81 -11.82
N GLU A 158 6.48 22.73 -12.76
CA GLU A 158 5.26 23.48 -13.06
C GLU A 158 4.09 22.59 -13.48
N HIS A 159 4.36 21.43 -14.09
CA HIS A 159 3.34 20.49 -14.56
C HIS A 159 2.98 19.41 -13.52
N LEU A 160 3.66 19.38 -12.37
CA LEU A 160 3.41 18.41 -11.31
C LEU A 160 2.35 18.93 -10.33
N LYS A 161 1.41 18.07 -9.94
CA LYS A 161 0.49 18.37 -8.84
C LYS A 161 1.27 18.52 -7.52
N PRO A 162 0.75 19.26 -6.53
CA PRO A 162 1.40 19.42 -5.23
C PRO A 162 1.79 18.09 -4.56
N SER A 163 0.92 17.07 -4.61
CA SER A 163 1.22 15.74 -4.07
C SER A 163 2.31 15.00 -4.84
N GLN A 164 2.36 15.17 -6.17
CA GLN A 164 3.40 14.57 -7.00
C GLN A 164 4.76 15.24 -6.76
N LYS A 165 4.79 16.55 -6.48
CA LYS A 165 6.02 17.26 -6.11
C LYS A 165 6.65 16.70 -4.83
N TYR A 166 5.83 16.38 -3.84
CA TYR A 166 6.29 15.78 -2.58
C TYR A 166 6.92 14.39 -2.78
N LEU A 167 6.29 13.58 -3.63
CA LEU A 167 6.72 12.20 -3.90
C LEU A 167 7.81 12.10 -4.97
N ALA A 168 8.09 13.18 -5.71
CA ALA A 168 9.03 13.16 -6.83
C ALA A 168 10.45 12.80 -6.36
N VAL A 169 11.05 11.82 -7.02
CA VAL A 169 12.42 11.37 -6.75
C VAL A 169 13.34 11.95 -7.83
N ARG A 170 14.23 12.87 -7.43
CA ARG A 170 15.10 13.63 -8.35
C ARG A 170 16.45 12.97 -8.63
N LYS A 171 16.76 11.86 -7.97
CA LYS A 171 18.04 11.15 -8.10
C LYS A 171 17.78 9.65 -8.09
N MET A 172 18.48 8.91 -8.95
CA MET A 172 18.40 7.45 -8.96
C MET A 172 18.95 6.88 -7.64
N PRO A 173 18.21 5.98 -6.97
CA PRO A 173 18.68 5.29 -5.76
C PRO A 173 19.90 4.42 -6.06
N SER A 174 20.86 4.40 -5.13
CA SER A 174 21.89 3.38 -5.11
C SER A 174 21.29 1.99 -4.86
N LEU A 175 22.01 0.93 -5.24
CA LEU A 175 21.55 -0.44 -5.01
C LEU A 175 21.27 -0.71 -3.52
N LEU A 176 22.09 -0.15 -2.62
CA LEU A 176 21.89 -0.29 -1.19
C LEU A 176 20.63 0.42 -0.70
N GLU A 177 20.39 1.68 -1.10
CA GLU A 177 19.18 2.41 -0.73
C GLU A 177 17.92 1.70 -1.27
N TYR A 178 17.99 1.19 -2.50
CA TYR A 178 16.91 0.45 -3.14
C TYR A 178 16.60 -0.88 -2.44
N LEU A 179 17.63 -1.70 -2.15
CA LEU A 179 17.46 -2.96 -1.43
C LEU A 179 16.99 -2.71 0.00
N SER A 180 17.54 -1.69 0.65
CA SER A 180 17.12 -1.26 1.98
C SER A 180 15.67 -0.80 1.99
N TYR A 181 15.24 -0.02 1.01
CA TYR A 181 13.84 0.37 0.88
C TYR A 181 12.93 -0.84 0.72
N ASN A 182 13.25 -1.77 -0.19
CA ASN A 182 12.40 -2.93 -0.45
C ASN A 182 12.40 -3.96 0.70
N CYS A 183 13.57 -4.30 1.22
CA CYS A 183 13.79 -5.36 2.20
C CYS A 183 13.98 -4.87 3.64
N ASN A 184 13.42 -3.71 4.01
CA ASN A 184 13.54 -3.23 5.39
C ASN A 184 12.74 -4.10 6.37
N PHE A 185 13.35 -4.45 7.49
CA PHE A 185 12.71 -5.26 8.54
C PHE A 185 11.43 -4.66 9.13
N MET A 186 11.25 -3.33 9.05
CA MET A 186 10.10 -2.64 9.64
C MET A 186 8.78 -2.87 8.87
N GLY A 187 8.87 -3.28 7.60
CA GLY A 187 7.68 -3.41 6.74
C GLY A 187 7.76 -4.51 5.69
N ILE A 188 8.76 -5.41 5.75
CA ILE A 188 8.91 -6.51 4.77
C ILE A 188 7.85 -7.61 4.95
N LEU A 189 7.45 -7.94 6.18
CA LEU A 189 6.51 -9.03 6.46
C LEU A 189 5.05 -8.58 6.37
N ALA A 190 4.67 -7.63 7.22
CA ALA A 190 3.37 -6.98 7.22
C ALA A 190 3.55 -5.50 7.57
N GLY A 191 3.49 -4.64 6.56
CA GLY A 191 3.56 -3.20 6.76
C GLY A 191 2.93 -2.46 5.58
N PRO A 192 2.28 -1.31 5.81
CA PRO A 192 1.83 -0.47 4.71
C PRO A 192 3.04 0.01 3.90
N THR A 193 2.85 0.24 2.61
CA THR A 193 3.88 0.85 1.78
C THR A 193 4.11 2.30 2.22
N CYS A 194 5.36 2.69 2.46
CA CYS A 194 5.76 4.09 2.63
C CYS A 194 6.38 4.63 1.34
N SER A 195 6.36 5.96 1.14
CA SER A 195 7.07 6.58 0.03
C SER A 195 8.58 6.41 0.20
N TYR A 196 9.31 6.31 -0.92
CA TYR A 196 10.76 6.21 -0.90
C TYR A 196 11.42 7.43 -0.23
N ASN A 197 10.92 8.64 -0.50
CA ASN A 197 11.44 9.87 0.09
C ASN A 197 11.34 9.86 1.62
N ASP A 198 10.20 9.41 2.16
CA ASP A 198 9.98 9.31 3.61
C ASP A 198 10.93 8.27 4.24
N TYR A 199 11.08 7.12 3.56
CA TYR A 199 11.98 6.06 4.02
C TYR A 199 13.43 6.53 4.11
N VAL A 200 13.95 7.15 3.05
CA VAL A 200 15.34 7.63 3.05
C VAL A 200 15.51 8.78 4.04
N ALA A 201 14.52 9.68 4.16
CA ALA A 201 14.56 10.74 5.17
C ALA A 201 14.62 10.19 6.60
N PHE A 202 13.94 9.08 6.89
CA PHE A 202 14.03 8.38 8.17
C PHE A 202 15.42 7.73 8.41
N ILE A 203 15.98 7.05 7.41
CA ILE A 203 17.28 6.36 7.52
C ILE A 203 18.46 7.35 7.54
N GLU A 204 18.34 8.49 6.90
CA GLU A 204 19.36 9.53 6.97
C GLU A 204 19.15 10.50 8.14
N GLY A 205 17.93 10.58 8.70
CA GLY A 205 17.61 11.55 9.75
C GLY A 205 17.35 12.96 9.21
N ARG A 206 16.96 13.10 7.93
CA ARG A 206 16.63 14.40 7.32
C ARG A 206 15.26 14.95 7.74
N CYS A 207 14.39 14.13 8.33
CA CYS A 207 13.06 14.55 8.82
C CYS A 207 13.09 15.64 9.92
N TYR A 208 14.27 16.01 10.42
CA TYR A 208 14.46 16.98 11.52
C TYR A 208 14.95 18.35 11.06
N GLU A 209 15.14 18.57 9.76
CA GLU A 209 15.33 19.91 9.21
C GLU A 209 14.02 20.38 8.59
N PRO A 210 13.27 21.30 9.24
CA PRO A 210 12.24 22.01 8.53
C PRO A 210 12.91 22.73 7.37
N LYS A 211 12.47 22.48 6.13
CA LYS A 211 12.71 23.41 5.02
C LYS A 211 11.90 24.69 5.27
N HIS A 212 12.26 25.44 6.29
CA HIS A 212 11.86 26.82 6.41
C HIS A 212 12.83 27.60 5.52
N LEU A 213 12.45 27.75 4.25
CA LEU A 213 12.98 28.81 3.41
C LEU A 213 12.52 30.13 4.06
N GLU A 214 13.29 30.62 5.04
CA GLU A 214 13.18 31.99 5.46
C GLU A 214 13.56 32.87 4.27
N SER A 215 12.60 33.69 3.83
CA SER A 215 12.76 34.75 2.84
C SER A 215 13.68 35.90 3.33
N ASN A 216 14.62 35.64 4.22
CA ASN A 216 15.57 36.66 4.67
C ASN A 216 16.89 36.01 5.06
N GLY A 217 17.94 36.35 4.32
CA GLY A 217 19.28 35.77 4.43
C GLY A 217 19.98 36.10 5.75
N LYS A 218 19.56 35.45 6.84
CA LYS A 218 20.34 35.33 8.07
C LYS A 218 20.36 33.86 8.48
N GLU A 219 21.49 33.21 8.25
CA GLU A 219 21.81 31.92 8.88
C GLU A 219 21.83 32.10 10.39
N ASN A 220 20.74 31.74 11.06
CA ASN A 220 20.71 31.64 12.51
C ASN A 220 20.87 30.17 12.92
N GLY A 221 21.76 29.97 13.90
CA GLY A 221 22.42 28.71 14.18
C GLY A 221 21.51 27.50 14.43
N LYS A 222 22.10 26.31 14.19
CA LYS A 222 21.55 24.98 14.43
C LYS A 222 20.66 24.92 15.67
N PHE A 223 19.35 25.08 15.47
CA PHE A 223 18.37 24.86 16.53
C PHE A 223 18.35 23.35 16.80
N LYS A 224 18.93 22.94 17.92
CA LYS A 224 18.96 21.53 18.35
C LYS A 224 17.56 21.17 18.86
N GLN A 225 16.63 20.96 17.94
CA GLN A 225 15.25 20.62 18.25
C GLN A 225 15.23 19.23 18.91
N SER A 226 14.64 19.12 20.10
CA SER A 226 14.48 17.85 20.80
C SER A 226 13.43 17.00 20.10
N ASP A 227 13.76 15.74 19.82
CA ASP A 227 12.85 14.82 19.15
C ASP A 227 11.51 14.73 19.92
N PRO A 228 10.36 14.91 19.25
CA PRO A 228 9.07 14.67 19.88
C PRO A 228 9.01 13.20 20.33
N SER A 229 8.65 12.99 21.60
CA SER A 229 8.52 11.65 22.17
C SER A 229 7.32 10.94 21.53
N PRO A 230 7.52 9.84 20.78
CA PRO A 230 6.43 9.10 20.14
C PRO A 230 5.79 8.10 21.09
N LYS A 231 6.20 8.06 22.37
CA LYS A 231 5.73 7.06 23.33
C LYS A 231 4.21 7.09 23.46
N ARG A 232 3.63 8.30 23.50
CA ARG A 232 2.17 8.50 23.61
C ARG A 232 1.45 7.97 22.36
N ASP A 233 1.93 8.37 21.18
CA ASP A 233 1.32 7.93 19.90
C ASP A 233 1.45 6.42 19.73
N MET A 234 2.61 5.85 20.05
CA MET A 234 2.84 4.40 20.03
C MET A 234 1.87 3.67 20.96
N ILE A 235 1.77 4.08 22.23
CA ILE A 235 0.85 3.46 23.20
C ILE A 235 -0.59 3.55 22.69
N GLN A 236 -1.02 4.72 22.19
CA GLN A 236 -2.37 4.90 21.66
C GLN A 236 -2.65 3.96 20.47
N LYS A 237 -1.68 3.80 19.55
CA LYS A 237 -1.82 2.91 18.39
C LYS A 237 -1.83 1.44 18.80
N VAL A 238 -0.98 1.02 19.75
CA VAL A 238 -0.98 -0.34 20.29
C VAL A 238 -2.30 -0.64 20.99
N CYS A 239 -2.83 0.26 21.83
CA CYS A 239 -4.13 0.08 22.48
C CYS A 239 -5.28 0.00 21.46
N THR A 240 -5.24 0.85 20.42
CA THR A 240 -6.25 0.82 19.34
C THR A 240 -6.17 -0.49 18.55
N CYS A 241 -4.97 -1.01 18.29
CA CYS A 241 -4.75 -2.30 17.66
C CYS A 241 -5.27 -3.46 18.53
N ALA A 242 -5.01 -3.43 19.84
CA ALA A 242 -5.50 -4.45 20.77
C ALA A 242 -7.03 -4.45 20.86
N LEU A 243 -7.65 -3.27 20.95
CA LEU A 243 -9.11 -3.12 20.98
C LEU A 243 -9.75 -3.60 19.67
N SER A 244 -9.20 -3.19 18.51
CA SER A 244 -9.71 -3.62 17.20
C SER A 244 -9.55 -5.12 16.99
N LEU A 245 -8.44 -5.72 17.43
CA LEU A 245 -8.24 -7.16 17.40
C LEU A 245 -9.26 -7.88 18.29
N MET A 246 -9.50 -7.38 19.51
CA MET A 246 -10.51 -7.96 20.40
C MET A 246 -11.91 -7.93 19.77
N VAL A 247 -12.32 -6.78 19.22
CA VAL A 247 -13.60 -6.64 18.51
C VAL A 247 -13.67 -7.61 17.32
N TYR A 248 -12.59 -7.72 16.54
CA TYR A 248 -12.51 -8.66 15.43
C TYR A 248 -12.70 -10.11 15.88
N LEU A 249 -12.03 -10.54 16.95
CA LEU A 249 -12.15 -11.91 17.47
C LEU A 249 -13.56 -12.21 18.02
N VAL A 250 -14.18 -11.27 18.72
CA VAL A 250 -15.57 -11.40 19.19
C VAL A 250 -16.55 -11.55 18.02
N ILE A 251 -16.30 -10.84 16.92
CA ILE A 251 -17.19 -10.88 15.75
C ILE A 251 -16.91 -12.11 14.90
N TYR A 252 -15.65 -12.53 14.76
CA TYR A 252 -15.28 -13.77 14.10
C TYR A 252 -15.93 -14.99 14.77
N THR A 253 -15.98 -15.00 16.11
CA THR A 253 -16.68 -16.05 16.87
C THR A 253 -18.20 -15.98 16.73
N ALA A 254 -18.79 -14.79 16.61
CA ALA A 254 -20.23 -14.62 16.38
C ALA A 254 -20.66 -14.96 14.93
N CYS A 255 -19.83 -14.62 13.95
CA CYS A 255 -20.11 -14.72 12.50
C CYS A 255 -18.90 -15.30 11.74
N PRO A 256 -18.72 -16.64 11.73
CA PRO A 256 -17.61 -17.26 11.02
C PRO A 256 -17.73 -17.06 9.51
N THR A 257 -16.61 -16.70 8.87
CA THR A 257 -16.52 -16.37 7.44
C THR A 257 -16.93 -17.52 6.51
N GLU A 258 -16.78 -18.75 6.98
CA GLU A 258 -17.17 -19.97 6.26
C GLU A 258 -18.68 -20.02 5.96
N ARG A 259 -19.53 -19.37 6.78
CA ARG A 259 -20.98 -19.31 6.51
C ARG A 259 -21.33 -18.59 5.22
N VAL A 260 -20.49 -17.66 4.75
CA VAL A 260 -20.72 -16.93 3.49
C VAL A 260 -20.56 -17.82 2.27
N ILE A 261 -19.74 -18.87 2.38
CA ILE A 261 -19.35 -19.75 1.28
C ILE A 261 -20.20 -21.03 1.28
N ASN A 262 -20.90 -21.33 2.38
CA ASN A 262 -21.75 -22.51 2.50
C ASN A 262 -22.93 -22.46 1.52
N ASP A 263 -23.01 -23.47 0.66
CA ASP A 263 -24.05 -23.61 -0.38
C ASP A 263 -25.48 -23.54 0.21
N THR A 264 -25.67 -24.07 1.42
CA THR A 264 -26.95 -24.02 2.15
C THR A 264 -27.37 -22.60 2.55
N PHE A 265 -26.41 -21.75 2.95
CA PHE A 265 -26.68 -20.37 3.34
C PHE A 265 -26.99 -19.50 2.11
N MET A 266 -26.28 -19.74 1.00
CA MET A 266 -26.52 -19.06 -0.26
C MET A 266 -27.88 -19.43 -0.88
N ALA A 267 -28.30 -20.69 -0.75
CA ALA A 267 -29.58 -21.16 -1.26
C ALA A 267 -30.78 -20.74 -0.41
N SER A 268 -30.64 -20.66 0.93
CA SER A 268 -31.78 -20.39 1.82
C SER A 268 -32.04 -18.90 2.06
N ASN A 269 -31.04 -18.02 1.86
CA ASN A 269 -31.16 -16.61 2.20
C ASN A 269 -31.28 -15.71 0.97
N PRO A 270 -32.21 -14.74 0.97
CA PRO A 270 -32.33 -13.76 -0.09
C PRO A 270 -31.08 -12.87 -0.19
N PHE A 271 -30.82 -12.36 -1.39
CA PHE A 271 -29.61 -11.61 -1.76
C PHE A 271 -29.25 -10.47 -0.78
N TYR A 272 -30.25 -9.77 -0.22
CA TYR A 272 -30.01 -8.67 0.72
C TYR A 272 -29.42 -9.14 2.06
N ILE A 273 -29.71 -10.36 2.52
CA ILE A 273 -29.10 -10.94 3.73
C ILE A 273 -27.65 -11.34 3.46
N GLN A 274 -27.35 -11.85 2.27
CA GLN A 274 -25.97 -12.16 1.85
C GLN A 274 -25.11 -10.89 1.80
N VAL A 275 -25.66 -9.82 1.22
CA VAL A 275 -25.04 -8.48 1.19
C VAL A 275 -24.85 -7.94 2.62
N LEU A 276 -25.88 -8.04 3.47
CA LEU A 276 -25.82 -7.54 4.85
C LEU A 276 -24.79 -8.30 5.69
N TYR A 277 -24.65 -9.62 5.48
CA TYR A 277 -23.67 -10.45 6.17
C TYR A 277 -22.23 -10.13 5.73
N LEU A 278 -21.99 -9.95 4.42
CA LEU A 278 -20.72 -9.46 3.87
C LEU A 278 -20.37 -8.05 4.38
N TYR A 279 -21.38 -7.22 4.56
CA TYR A 279 -21.24 -5.86 5.04
C TYR A 279 -20.95 -5.81 6.56
N ALA A 280 -21.65 -6.60 7.36
CA ALA A 280 -21.37 -6.77 8.79
C ALA A 280 -19.94 -7.29 9.03
N PHE A 281 -19.42 -8.13 8.13
CA PHE A 281 -18.03 -8.58 8.15
C PHE A 281 -17.00 -7.46 7.86
N LYS A 282 -17.36 -6.42 7.09
CA LYS A 282 -16.42 -5.38 6.62
C LYS A 282 -16.51 -4.03 7.35
N VAL A 283 -17.65 -3.69 7.94
CA VAL A 283 -17.83 -2.44 8.72
C VAL A 283 -16.85 -2.32 9.90
N ILE A 284 -16.32 -3.44 10.40
CA ILE A 284 -15.35 -3.45 11.50
C ILE A 284 -13.88 -3.29 11.05
N GLN A 285 -13.57 -3.49 9.77
CA GLN A 285 -12.17 -3.63 9.31
C GLN A 285 -11.62 -2.40 8.56
N PHE A 286 -12.37 -1.31 8.42
CA PHE A 286 -11.92 -0.15 7.63
C PHE A 286 -12.17 1.20 8.34
N PRO A 287 -11.14 1.86 8.89
CA PRO A 287 -11.16 3.30 9.12
C PRO A 287 -10.84 4.03 7.79
N LEU A 288 -11.86 4.68 7.23
CA LEU A 288 -11.83 5.83 6.31
C LEU A 288 -10.93 5.79 5.06
N PHE A 289 -11.55 5.68 3.86
CA PHE A 289 -11.09 6.43 2.67
C PHE A 289 -12.27 6.83 1.78
N GLN A 290 -12.43 8.14 1.54
CA GLN A 290 -13.47 8.71 0.68
C GLN A 290 -12.82 9.44 -0.50
N VAL A 291 -12.97 8.87 -1.71
CA VAL A 291 -12.67 9.54 -2.97
C VAL A 291 -14.01 9.98 -3.58
N ARG A 292 -14.46 11.21 -3.31
CA ARG A 292 -15.76 11.74 -3.81
C ARG A 292 -15.66 13.11 -4.47
N HIS A 293 -14.57 13.41 -5.16
CA HIS A 293 -14.35 14.79 -5.63
C HIS A 293 -15.06 15.14 -6.94
N ASN A 294 -15.33 14.17 -7.83
CA ASN A 294 -15.73 14.53 -9.21
C ASN A 294 -17.24 14.60 -9.49
N VAL A 295 -18.08 13.91 -8.71
CA VAL A 295 -19.53 13.81 -9.00
C VAL A 295 -20.38 14.66 -8.04
N ARG A 296 -19.81 15.03 -6.88
CA ARG A 296 -20.45 15.86 -5.84
C ARG A 296 -20.99 17.20 -6.36
N GLN A 297 -20.37 17.77 -7.40
CA GLN A 297 -20.70 19.10 -7.90
C GLN A 297 -22.10 19.20 -8.52
N HIS A 298 -22.71 18.08 -8.93
CA HIS A 298 -24.06 18.07 -9.53
C HIS A 298 -25.19 17.90 -8.50
N PHE A 299 -24.88 17.53 -7.26
CA PHE A 299 -25.87 17.18 -6.21
C PHE A 299 -25.92 18.19 -5.04
N LEU A 300 -25.36 19.40 -5.22
CA LEU A 300 -25.26 20.44 -4.17
C LEU A 300 -26.52 21.32 -4.02
N GLY A 301 -27.57 21.11 -4.82
CA GLY A 301 -28.76 21.96 -4.82
C GLY A 301 -29.73 21.77 -3.63
N SER A 302 -29.68 20.63 -2.92
CA SER A 302 -30.55 20.34 -1.76
C SER A 302 -29.84 19.47 -0.73
N ALA A 303 -30.02 19.79 0.57
CA ALA A 303 -29.39 19.07 1.67
C ALA A 303 -29.81 17.59 1.74
N THR A 304 -31.07 17.29 1.43
CA THR A 304 -31.60 15.91 1.39
C THR A 304 -31.02 15.12 0.23
N LEU A 305 -30.92 15.72 -0.95
CA LEU A 305 -30.35 15.06 -2.13
C LEU A 305 -28.85 14.78 -1.95
N LYS A 306 -28.13 15.72 -1.32
CA LYS A 306 -26.73 15.53 -0.94
C LYS A 306 -26.57 14.39 0.07
N LEU A 307 -27.41 14.34 1.10
CA LEU A 307 -27.40 13.26 2.09
C LEU A 307 -27.67 11.90 1.45
N MET A 308 -28.72 11.80 0.61
CA MET A 308 -29.02 10.57 -0.12
C MET A 308 -27.87 10.16 -1.04
N TYR A 309 -27.31 11.10 -1.79
CA TYR A 309 -26.15 10.86 -2.65
C TYR A 309 -24.94 10.36 -1.84
N ASP A 310 -24.64 10.98 -0.69
CA ASP A 310 -23.52 10.62 0.16
C ASP A 310 -23.69 9.21 0.76
N VAL A 311 -24.91 8.85 1.19
CA VAL A 311 -25.24 7.52 1.71
C VAL A 311 -25.16 6.46 0.61
N ILE A 312 -25.79 6.70 -0.55
CA ILE A 312 -25.79 5.75 -1.67
C ILE A 312 -24.38 5.55 -2.22
N THR A 313 -23.62 6.64 -2.41
CA THR A 313 -22.24 6.56 -2.89
C THR A 313 -21.35 5.85 -1.88
N TRP A 314 -21.58 6.07 -0.58
CA TRP A 314 -20.87 5.36 0.47
C TRP A 314 -21.13 3.86 0.42
N PHE A 315 -22.39 3.47 0.41
CA PHE A 315 -22.80 2.07 0.36
C PHE A 315 -22.30 1.39 -0.91
N SER A 316 -22.42 2.06 -2.06
CA SER A 316 -21.93 1.55 -3.35
C SER A 316 -20.41 1.37 -3.36
N THR A 317 -19.66 2.33 -2.81
CA THR A 317 -18.19 2.23 -2.70
C THR A 317 -17.80 1.07 -1.78
N GLN A 318 -18.46 0.93 -0.64
CA GLN A 318 -18.19 -0.15 0.30
C GLN A 318 -18.48 -1.51 -0.34
N MET A 319 -19.62 -1.65 -1.02
CA MET A 319 -19.99 -2.86 -1.75
C MET A 319 -18.95 -3.23 -2.82
N ALA A 320 -18.51 -2.25 -3.62
CA ALA A 320 -17.49 -2.46 -4.65
C ALA A 320 -16.16 -2.93 -4.05
N ILE A 321 -15.73 -2.33 -2.94
CA ILE A 321 -14.53 -2.75 -2.21
C ILE A 321 -14.71 -4.17 -1.66
N CYS A 322 -15.84 -4.47 -1.02
CA CYS A 322 -16.12 -5.81 -0.48
C CYS A 322 -16.05 -6.87 -1.58
N TYR A 323 -16.69 -6.61 -2.71
CA TYR A 323 -16.74 -7.50 -3.86
C TYR A 323 -15.37 -7.72 -4.49
N THR A 324 -14.61 -6.66 -4.74
CA THR A 324 -13.27 -6.76 -5.38
C THR A 324 -12.20 -7.38 -4.48
N VAL A 325 -12.36 -7.31 -3.16
CA VAL A 325 -11.40 -7.84 -2.18
C VAL A 325 -11.64 -9.33 -1.87
N VAL A 326 -12.75 -9.94 -2.34
CA VAL A 326 -13.07 -11.35 -2.05
C VAL A 326 -11.94 -12.32 -2.39
N PRO A 327 -11.26 -12.24 -3.56
CA PRO A 327 -10.16 -13.15 -3.87
C PRO A 327 -8.98 -13.06 -2.90
N PHE A 328 -8.73 -11.88 -2.34
CA PHE A 328 -7.70 -11.68 -1.31
C PHE A 328 -8.10 -12.26 0.04
N VAL A 329 -9.39 -12.31 0.36
CA VAL A 329 -9.89 -12.91 1.61
C VAL A 329 -9.89 -14.43 1.51
N LEU A 330 -10.33 -14.96 0.37
CA LEU A 330 -10.48 -16.40 0.17
C LEU A 330 -9.17 -17.09 -0.15
N LEU A 331 -8.18 -16.37 -0.68
CA LEU A 331 -6.85 -16.89 -1.08
C LEU A 331 -6.92 -18.15 -1.98
N ALA A 332 -8.07 -18.39 -2.63
CA ALA A 332 -8.37 -19.58 -3.41
C ALA A 332 -9.24 -19.23 -4.62
N VAL A 333 -8.83 -19.71 -5.80
CA VAL A 333 -9.47 -19.38 -7.09
C VAL A 333 -10.89 -19.97 -7.18
N GLY A 334 -11.07 -21.25 -6.83
CA GLY A 334 -12.36 -21.93 -6.91
C GLY A 334 -13.48 -21.24 -6.12
N PRO A 335 -13.32 -21.04 -4.80
CA PRO A 335 -14.29 -20.30 -3.98
C PRO A 335 -14.54 -18.87 -4.47
N SER A 336 -13.51 -18.18 -4.96
CA SER A 336 -13.63 -16.81 -5.50
C SER A 336 -14.47 -16.76 -6.77
N LEU A 337 -14.27 -17.70 -7.70
CA LEU A 337 -15.05 -17.81 -8.92
C LEU A 337 -16.50 -18.21 -8.63
N LYS A 338 -16.73 -19.13 -7.68
CA LYS A 338 -18.07 -19.47 -7.21
C LYS A 338 -18.80 -18.25 -6.65
N PHE A 339 -18.12 -17.46 -5.81
CA PHE A 339 -18.67 -16.21 -5.28
C PHE A 339 -19.05 -15.22 -6.40
N TYR A 340 -18.15 -14.98 -7.36
CA TYR A 340 -18.41 -14.08 -8.48
C TYR A 340 -19.54 -14.57 -9.40
N SER A 341 -19.59 -15.87 -9.66
CA SER A 341 -20.68 -16.48 -10.44
C SER A 341 -22.01 -16.36 -9.72
N SER A 342 -22.05 -16.55 -8.40
CA SER A 342 -23.28 -16.37 -7.61
C SER A 342 -23.78 -14.93 -7.58
N TRP A 343 -22.87 -13.96 -7.75
CA TRP A 343 -23.19 -12.54 -7.89
C TRP A 343 -23.34 -12.11 -9.36
N TYR A 344 -23.41 -13.06 -10.30
CA TYR A 344 -23.55 -12.85 -11.74
C TYR A 344 -22.51 -11.90 -12.35
N CYS A 345 -21.32 -11.81 -11.75
CA CYS A 345 -20.30 -10.83 -12.13
C CYS A 345 -20.80 -9.37 -12.19
N CYS A 346 -21.84 -9.02 -11.41
CA CYS A 346 -22.62 -7.80 -11.59
C CYS A 346 -21.79 -6.51 -11.54
N ILE A 347 -20.84 -6.41 -10.61
CA ILE A 347 -19.98 -5.23 -10.46
C ILE A 347 -18.93 -5.17 -11.58
N HIS A 348 -18.38 -6.30 -12.03
CA HIS A 348 -17.47 -6.32 -13.18
C HIS A 348 -18.19 -5.85 -14.47
N LEU A 349 -19.41 -6.34 -14.71
CA LEU A 349 -20.25 -5.94 -15.83
C LEU A 349 -20.62 -4.46 -15.76
N LEU A 350 -20.97 -3.95 -14.57
CA LEU A 350 -21.24 -2.52 -14.35
C LEU A 350 -20.00 -1.66 -14.65
N CYS A 351 -18.80 -2.08 -14.26
CA CYS A 351 -17.56 -1.37 -14.58
C CYS A 351 -17.31 -1.32 -16.09
N VAL A 352 -17.47 -2.44 -16.80
CA VAL A 352 -17.33 -2.48 -18.26
C VAL A 352 -18.36 -1.57 -18.93
N LEU A 353 -19.62 -1.62 -18.51
CA LEU A 353 -20.68 -0.75 -19.00
C LEU A 353 -20.35 0.73 -18.76
N LEU A 354 -19.86 1.09 -17.57
CA LEU A 354 -19.46 2.46 -17.26
C LEU A 354 -18.31 2.95 -18.14
N VAL A 355 -17.32 2.09 -18.43
CA VAL A 355 -16.20 2.42 -19.34
C VAL A 355 -16.69 2.63 -20.77
N LEU A 356 -17.67 1.83 -21.22
CA LEU A 356 -18.24 1.95 -22.56
C LEU A 356 -19.18 3.15 -22.72
N VAL A 357 -19.97 3.47 -21.69
CA VAL A 357 -21.01 4.51 -21.73
C VAL A 357 -20.44 5.90 -21.40
N LEU A 358 -19.46 6.00 -20.50
CA LEU A 358 -18.88 7.29 -20.15
C LEU A 358 -17.86 7.69 -21.22
N PRO A 359 -18.08 8.77 -21.99
CA PRO A 359 -17.05 9.26 -22.89
C PRO A 359 -15.84 9.62 -22.04
N VAL A 360 -14.71 8.94 -22.26
CA VAL A 360 -13.42 9.29 -21.67
C VAL A 360 -13.03 10.64 -22.24
N LYS A 361 -13.53 11.71 -21.61
CA LYS A 361 -13.26 13.07 -22.03
C LYS A 361 -11.77 13.30 -21.82
N SER A 362 -11.01 13.30 -22.91
CA SER A 362 -9.57 13.54 -22.89
C SER A 362 -9.31 14.86 -22.17
N ARG A 363 -8.70 14.78 -20.97
CA ARG A 363 -8.37 15.95 -20.16
C ARG A 363 -7.42 16.93 -20.88
N ARG A 364 -6.79 16.51 -21.99
CA ARG A 364 -5.92 17.36 -22.82
C ARG A 364 -6.63 18.58 -23.41
N THR A 365 -7.91 18.47 -23.79
CA THR A 365 -8.60 19.57 -24.48
C THR A 365 -8.91 20.76 -23.54
N LYS A 366 -9.09 20.53 -22.23
CA LYS A 366 -9.29 21.64 -21.26
C LYS A 366 -8.00 22.40 -20.97
N GLN A 367 -6.83 21.78 -21.12
CA GLN A 367 -5.55 22.41 -20.84
C GLN A 367 -5.09 23.29 -22.02
N GLN A 368 -5.24 22.80 -23.25
CA GLN A 368 -4.99 23.61 -24.46
C GLN A 368 -5.97 24.78 -24.64
N ALA A 369 -7.24 24.61 -24.27
CA ALA A 369 -8.20 25.72 -24.30
C ALA A 369 -7.89 26.82 -23.27
N SER A 370 -7.25 26.46 -22.14
CA SER A 370 -6.83 27.44 -21.12
C SER A 370 -5.55 28.17 -21.53
N GLU A 371 -4.60 27.49 -22.18
CA GLU A 371 -3.39 28.13 -22.73
C GLU A 371 -3.72 29.08 -23.89
N HIS A 372 -4.65 28.71 -24.79
CA HIS A 372 -5.01 29.57 -25.91
C HIS A 372 -5.76 30.84 -25.47
N ASN A 373 -6.58 30.76 -24.42
CA ASN A 373 -7.27 31.93 -23.85
C ASN A 373 -6.35 32.86 -23.04
N CYS A 374 -5.26 32.34 -22.47
CA CYS A 374 -4.24 33.17 -21.82
C CYS A 374 -3.32 33.89 -22.83
N LEU A 375 -3.14 33.34 -24.04
CA LEU A 375 -2.33 33.98 -25.08
C LEU A 375 -3.08 35.00 -25.95
N SER A 376 -4.42 34.99 -25.93
CA SER A 376 -5.25 35.83 -26.80
C SER A 376 -5.88 37.05 -26.12
N SER A 377 -5.54 37.34 -24.86
CA SER A 377 -6.01 38.55 -24.16
C SER A 377 -4.97 39.66 -24.38
N PRO A 378 -5.27 40.74 -25.13
CA PRO A 378 -4.38 41.88 -25.19
C PRO A 378 -4.41 42.60 -23.83
N ASP A 379 -3.26 42.73 -23.20
CA ASP A 379 -3.03 43.61 -22.07
C ASP A 379 -3.36 45.06 -22.47
N ASN A 380 -4.58 45.50 -22.18
CA ASN A 380 -5.00 46.89 -22.29
C ASN A 380 -5.68 47.31 -20.98
N ASN A 381 -4.95 47.31 -19.86
CA ASN A 381 -5.36 48.14 -18.72
C ASN A 381 -4.27 48.45 -17.68
N CYS A 382 -3.07 48.82 -18.13
CA CYS A 382 -2.05 49.35 -17.22
C CYS A 382 -1.34 50.55 -17.86
N ASN A 383 -2.06 51.66 -18.09
CA ASN A 383 -1.45 52.98 -18.33
C ASN A 383 -2.45 54.17 -18.34
N GLN A 384 -3.38 54.24 -17.38
CA GLN A 384 -4.26 55.43 -17.29
C GLN A 384 -4.60 55.92 -15.88
N LYS A 385 -3.73 55.70 -14.89
CA LYS A 385 -3.84 56.37 -13.57
C LYS A 385 -2.51 56.96 -13.09
N GLN A 386 -1.82 57.69 -13.96
CA GLN A 386 -0.76 58.63 -13.59
C GLN A 386 -0.71 59.79 -14.61
N LYS A 387 -1.68 60.72 -14.54
CA LYS A 387 -1.51 62.14 -14.86
C LYS A 387 -2.80 62.92 -14.57
N ALA A 388 -2.71 63.76 -13.54
CA ALA A 388 -3.25 65.12 -13.43
C ALA A 388 -4.76 65.38 -13.63
N THR A 389 -5.33 65.95 -12.55
CA THR A 389 -6.38 66.99 -12.47
C THR A 389 -7.84 66.59 -12.68
#